data_AF-A0AAE1G886-F1
#
_entry.id   AF-A0AAE1G886-F1
#
_cell.length_a   1.000
_cell.length_b   1.000
_cell.length_c   1.000
_cell.angle_alpha   90.00
_cell.angle_beta   90.00
_cell.angle_gamma   90.00
#
_symmetry.space_group_name_H-M   'P 1'
#
loop_
_entity.id
_entity.type
_entity.pdbx_description
1 polymer ?
#
loop_
_entity_poly.entity_id
_entity_poly.type
_entity_poly.pdbx_seq_one_letter_code
_entity_poly.pdbx_strand_id
1 'polypeptide(L)'
;MSGSNIHSVRTTLLLFLKSLPQGCYFNIVSFGSHFEALFPNGSLQYTEGTLKEAVKLHETMKADMGGTEILNPLKSIYSNPPKPEYSRQILLISDGSVFNVSQVTELVARNSYDTR
;
A
#
# COMPACT_ATOMS: atom_id res chain seq x y z
N MET A 1 3.63 -0.45 -14.92
CA MET A 1 2.32 -1.15 -15.13
C MET A 1 1.56 -0.60 -16.32
N SER A 2 1.38 -1.35 -17.40
CA SER A 2 0.40 -1.02 -18.47
C SER A 2 -0.31 -2.29 -18.95
N GLY A 3 -1.48 -2.14 -19.58
CA GLY A 3 -2.23 -3.27 -20.17
C GLY A 3 -2.68 -4.31 -19.14
N SER A 4 -2.46 -5.60 -19.40
CA SER A 4 -2.89 -6.74 -18.57
C SER A 4 -2.44 -6.65 -17.10
N ASN A 5 -1.32 -5.98 -16.83
CA ASN A 5 -0.74 -5.90 -15.48
C ASN A 5 -1.64 -5.13 -14.51
N ILE A 6 -2.37 -4.10 -14.96
CA ILE A 6 -3.29 -3.34 -14.09
C ILE A 6 -4.51 -4.17 -13.72
N HIS A 7 -4.97 -5.05 -14.62
CA HIS A 7 -6.07 -5.96 -14.32
C HIS A 7 -5.65 -6.98 -13.26
N SER A 8 -4.43 -7.53 -13.35
CA SER A 8 -3.90 -8.42 -12.32
C SER A 8 -3.83 -7.73 -10.95
N VAL A 9 -3.33 -6.49 -10.88
CA VAL A 9 -3.26 -5.75 -9.60
C VAL A 9 -4.63 -5.47 -9.01
N ARG A 10 -5.60 -5.10 -9.84
CA ARG A 10 -7.00 -4.93 -9.40
C ARG A 10 -7.53 -6.22 -8.79
N THR A 11 -7.40 -7.34 -9.49
CA THR A 11 -7.85 -8.65 -9.00
C THR A 11 -7.14 -9.05 -7.70
N THR A 12 -5.82 -8.87 -7.63
CA THR A 12 -5.01 -9.17 -6.46
C THR A 12 -5.42 -8.30 -5.26
N LEU A 13 -5.64 -6.99 -5.46
CA LEU A 13 -6.09 -6.08 -4.41
C LEU A 13 -7.46 -6.51 -3.86
N LEU A 14 -8.40 -6.87 -4.73
CA LEU A 14 -9.72 -7.34 -4.30
C LEU A 14 -9.62 -8.63 -3.48
N LEU A 15 -8.73 -9.56 -3.88
CA LEU A 15 -8.47 -10.77 -3.11
C LEU A 15 -7.93 -10.43 -1.71
N PHE A 16 -6.92 -9.56 -1.62
CA PHE A 16 -6.38 -9.12 -0.33
C PHE A 16 -7.44 -8.51 0.57
N LEU A 17 -8.25 -7.58 0.05
CA LEU A 17 -9.32 -6.94 0.80
C LEU A 17 -10.36 -7.92 1.34
N LYS A 18 -10.62 -9.03 0.62
CA LYS A 18 -11.53 -10.10 1.06
C LYS A 18 -10.88 -11.09 2.03
N SER A 19 -9.56 -11.12 2.10
CA SER A 19 -8.79 -12.02 2.98
C SER A 19 -8.32 -11.35 4.27
N LEU A 20 -8.57 -10.04 4.45
CA LEU A 20 -8.19 -9.32 5.66
C LEU A 20 -8.91 -9.90 6.90
N PRO A 21 -8.18 -10.12 8.02
CA PRO A 21 -8.78 -10.63 9.23
C PRO A 21 -9.70 -9.59 9.89
N GLN A 22 -10.74 -10.07 10.58
CA GLN A 22 -11.63 -9.19 11.33
C GLN A 22 -10.85 -8.43 12.42
N GLY A 23 -11.18 -7.16 12.61
CA GLY A 23 -10.55 -6.30 13.61
C GLY A 23 -9.19 -5.71 13.19
N CYS A 24 -8.70 -5.99 11.97
CA CYS A 24 -7.48 -5.37 11.48
C CYS A 24 -7.70 -3.90 11.07
N TYR A 25 -6.58 -3.21 10.85
CA TYR A 25 -6.54 -1.88 10.26
C TYR A 25 -5.79 -1.96 8.94
N PHE A 26 -6.26 -1.25 7.93
CA PHE A 26 -5.63 -1.26 6.62
C PHE A 26 -5.59 0.13 5.98
N ASN A 27 -4.71 0.28 5.01
CA ASN A 27 -4.66 1.42 4.10
C ASN A 27 -4.19 0.90 2.74
N ILE A 28 -4.54 1.61 1.67
CA ILE A 28 -4.04 1.35 0.32
C ILE A 28 -3.23 2.56 -0.08
N VAL A 29 -1.96 2.34 -0.46
CA VAL A 29 -1.09 3.40 -0.95
C VAL A 29 -0.74 3.09 -2.40
N SER A 30 -1.31 3.86 -3.31
CA SER A 30 -0.98 3.82 -4.73
C SER A 30 0.29 4.64 -4.96
N PHE A 31 1.19 4.18 -5.84
CA PHE A 31 2.46 4.85 -6.09
C PHE A 31 2.86 4.80 -7.56
N GLY A 32 3.59 5.84 -7.98
CA GLY A 32 4.26 5.97 -9.25
C GLY A 32 5.35 7.05 -9.14
N SER A 33 5.32 8.08 -9.98
CA SER A 33 6.10 9.32 -9.79
C SER A 33 5.59 10.18 -8.61
N HIS A 34 4.33 10.01 -8.24
CA HIS A 34 3.70 10.55 -7.02
C HIS A 34 3.03 9.40 -6.25
N PHE A 35 2.49 9.65 -5.07
CA PHE A 35 1.79 8.63 -4.29
C PHE A 35 0.54 9.18 -3.63
N GLU A 36 -0.45 8.31 -3.43
CA GLU A 36 -1.72 8.65 -2.80
C GLU A 36 -2.11 7.54 -1.83
N ALA A 37 -2.46 7.94 -0.61
CA ALA A 37 -3.03 7.04 0.39
C ALA A 37 -4.55 7.17 0.37
N LEU A 38 -5.26 6.03 0.33
CA LEU A 38 -6.73 6.01 0.45
C LEU A 38 -7.20 6.71 1.72
N PHE A 39 -6.47 6.49 2.83
CA PHE A 39 -6.69 7.14 4.10
C PHE A 39 -5.47 8.02 4.44
N PRO A 40 -5.55 9.35 4.26
CA PRO A 40 -4.40 10.26 4.43
C PRO A 40 -3.82 10.28 5.86
N ASN A 41 -4.66 10.01 6.86
CA ASN A 41 -4.27 10.07 8.28
C ASN A 41 -3.84 8.71 8.85
N GLY A 42 -3.51 7.74 7.99
CA GLY A 42 -3.13 6.39 8.37
C GLY A 42 -4.26 5.37 8.31
N SER A 43 -3.97 4.14 8.70
CA SER A 43 -4.86 2.99 8.52
C SER A 43 -6.17 3.13 9.31
N LEU A 44 -7.29 2.76 8.68
CA LEU A 44 -8.61 2.69 9.30
C LEU A 44 -9.02 1.24 9.56
N GLN A 45 -9.93 1.04 10.51
CA GLN A 45 -10.44 -0.28 10.85
C GLN A 45 -11.15 -0.92 9.66
N TYR A 46 -10.93 -2.21 9.45
CA TYR A 46 -11.64 -2.98 8.43
C TYR A 46 -13.13 -3.12 8.79
N THR A 47 -13.94 -2.29 8.14
CA THR A 47 -15.40 -2.23 8.24
C THR A 47 -16.02 -2.27 6.85
N GLU A 48 -17.34 -2.50 6.76
CA GLU A 48 -18.07 -2.43 5.48
C GLU A 48 -17.91 -1.07 4.78
N GLY A 49 -17.93 0.02 5.55
CA GLY A 49 -17.75 1.38 5.03
C GLY A 49 -16.38 1.58 4.38
N THR A 50 -15.31 1.27 5.13
CA THR A 50 -13.93 1.37 4.62
C THR A 50 -13.65 0.40 3.47
N LEU A 51 -14.27 -0.78 3.48
CA LEU A 51 -14.17 -1.74 2.39
C LEU A 51 -14.82 -1.20 1.13
N LYS A 52 -15.98 -0.53 1.24
CA LYS A 52 -16.66 0.10 0.10
C LYS A 52 -15.81 1.19 -0.54
N GLU A 53 -15.11 2.00 0.27
CA GLU A 53 -14.16 3.00 -0.23
C GLU A 53 -12.98 2.34 -0.97
N ALA A 54 -12.43 1.27 -0.40
CA ALA A 54 -11.35 0.52 -1.02
C ALA A 54 -11.76 -0.16 -2.34
N VAL A 55 -12.98 -0.70 -2.42
CA VAL A 55 -13.54 -1.28 -3.65
C VAL A 55 -13.75 -0.21 -4.71
N LYS A 56 -14.19 0.99 -4.33
CA LYS A 56 -14.33 2.12 -5.27
C LYS A 56 -12.98 2.53 -5.85
N LEU A 57 -11.93 2.62 -5.02
CA LEU A 57 -10.57 2.87 -5.48
C LEU A 57 -10.13 1.81 -6.50
N HIS A 58 -10.36 0.53 -6.20
CA HIS A 58 -10.07 -0.60 -7.07
C HIS A 58 -10.73 -0.45 -8.46
N GLU A 59 -12.00 -0.06 -8.52
CA GLU A 59 -12.73 0.13 -9.79
C GLU A 59 -12.14 1.28 -10.63
N THR A 60 -11.70 2.35 -9.96
CA THR A 60 -11.17 3.55 -10.63
C THR A 60 -9.66 3.50 -10.91
N MET A 61 -8.92 2.55 -10.34
CA MET A 61 -7.45 2.50 -10.37
C MET A 61 -6.90 2.38 -11.79
N LYS A 62 -6.06 3.33 -12.23
CA LYS A 62 -5.46 3.33 -13.57
C LYS A 62 -3.94 3.28 -13.50
N ALA A 63 -3.33 2.99 -14.63
CA ALA A 63 -1.89 3.00 -14.84
C ALA A 63 -1.40 4.41 -15.24
N ASP A 64 -1.72 5.42 -14.44
CA ASP A 64 -1.52 6.84 -14.78
C ASP A 64 -0.64 7.61 -13.78
N MET A 65 -0.05 6.92 -12.81
CA MET A 65 0.81 7.56 -11.79
C MET A 65 2.25 7.84 -12.26
N GLY A 66 2.61 7.50 -13.50
CA GLY A 66 3.94 7.73 -14.07
C GLY A 66 4.93 6.59 -13.82
N GLY A 67 6.14 6.93 -13.36
CA GLY A 67 7.25 5.99 -13.11
C GLY A 67 7.04 5.09 -11.89
N THR A 68 8.11 4.54 -11.33
CA THR A 68 8.06 3.62 -10.19
C THR A 68 8.95 4.10 -9.04
N GLU A 69 8.44 4.99 -8.18
CA GLU A 69 9.17 5.52 -7.01
C GLU A 69 8.52 5.10 -5.69
N ILE A 70 9.11 4.08 -5.05
CA ILE A 70 8.57 3.50 -3.80
C ILE A 70 9.14 4.15 -2.52
N LEU A 71 10.26 4.88 -2.62
CA LEU A 71 10.96 5.41 -1.46
C LEU A 71 10.10 6.39 -0.63
N ASN A 72 9.44 7.33 -1.31
CA ASN A 72 8.60 8.34 -0.66
C ASN A 72 7.34 7.75 -0.01
N PRO A 73 6.57 6.87 -0.68
CA PRO A 73 5.48 6.15 -0.03
C PRO A 73 5.92 5.42 1.25
N LEU A 74 7.06 4.71 1.22
CA LEU A 74 7.57 4.01 2.41
C LEU A 74 7.93 4.97 3.54
N LYS A 75 8.59 6.10 3.24
CA LYS A 75 8.86 7.13 4.26
C LYS A 75 7.58 7.65 4.92
N SER A 76 6.54 7.90 4.13
CA SER A 76 5.22 8.33 4.63
C SER A 76 4.53 7.27 5.49
N ILE A 77 4.65 6.00 5.11
CA ILE A 77 4.12 4.88 5.91
C ILE A 77 4.87 4.81 7.25
N TYR A 78 6.20 4.85 7.23
CA TYR A 78 7.01 4.75 8.45
C TYR A 78 6.93 5.99 9.35
N SER A 79 6.61 7.18 8.83
CA SER A 79 6.41 8.38 9.66
C SER A 79 5.17 8.30 10.55
N ASN A 80 4.20 7.43 10.21
CA ASN A 80 3.10 7.12 11.11
C ASN A 80 3.57 6.07 12.12
N PRO A 81 3.35 6.24 13.43
CA PRO A 81 3.66 5.19 14.40
C PRO A 81 2.76 3.96 14.19
N PRO A 82 3.23 2.74 14.50
CA PRO A 82 2.38 1.56 14.57
C PRO A 82 1.24 1.78 15.57
N LYS A 83 0.09 1.17 15.31
CA LYS A 83 -1.02 1.21 16.27
C LYS A 83 -0.69 0.28 17.44
N PRO A 84 -0.83 0.72 18.70
CA PRO A 84 -0.60 -0.16 19.86
C PRO A 84 -1.40 -1.46 19.72
N GLU A 85 -0.78 -2.60 20.04
CA GLU A 85 -1.35 -3.95 19.95
C GLU A 85 -1.50 -4.51 18.52
N TYR A 86 -1.04 -3.80 17.48
CA TYR A 86 -1.07 -4.28 16.09
C TYR A 86 0.31 -4.22 15.44
N SER A 87 0.70 -5.34 14.82
CA SER A 87 1.89 -5.42 13.97
C SER A 87 1.61 -4.76 12.61
N ARG A 88 2.57 -3.95 12.13
CA ARG A 88 2.52 -3.35 10.78
C ARG A 88 3.04 -4.34 9.74
N GLN A 89 2.23 -4.62 8.73
CA GLN A 89 2.64 -5.40 7.56
C GLN A 89 2.48 -4.53 6.30
N ILE A 90 3.54 -4.45 5.49
CA ILE A 90 3.54 -3.74 4.21
C ILE A 90 3.65 -4.78 3.10
N LEU A 91 2.59 -4.92 2.32
CA LEU A 91 2.59 -5.73 1.12
C LEU A 91 2.80 -4.84 -0.11
N LEU A 92 3.85 -5.13 -0.88
CA LEU A 92 4.14 -4.42 -2.12
C LEU A 92 3.68 -5.25 -3.33
N ILE A 93 2.90 -4.62 -4.20
CA ILE A 93 2.50 -5.17 -5.49
C ILE A 93 3.04 -4.25 -6.59
N SER A 94 3.83 -4.78 -7.52
CA SER A 94 4.47 -4.04 -8.61
C SER A 94 4.75 -4.97 -9.79
N ASP A 95 4.85 -4.43 -11.01
CA ASP A 95 5.29 -5.17 -12.20
C ASP A 95 6.81 -5.17 -12.44
N GLY A 96 7.57 -4.59 -11.50
CA GLY A 96 9.03 -4.65 -11.45
C GLY A 96 9.73 -3.38 -11.92
N SER A 97 10.97 -3.22 -11.44
CA SER A 97 11.87 -2.05 -11.57
C SER A 97 11.67 -0.97 -10.49
N VAL A 98 12.68 -0.82 -9.64
CA VAL A 98 12.84 0.27 -8.68
C VAL A 98 14.20 0.91 -8.96
N PHE A 99 14.25 2.21 -9.19
CA PHE A 99 15.50 2.89 -9.51
C PHE A 99 16.43 3.04 -8.30
N ASN A 100 15.87 3.15 -7.10
CA ASN A 100 16.59 3.49 -5.86
C ASN A 100 16.69 2.31 -4.88
N VAL A 101 17.07 1.12 -5.37
CA VAL A 101 17.08 -0.13 -4.59
C VAL A 101 17.82 0.02 -3.25
N SER A 102 19.04 0.56 -3.25
CA SER A 102 19.85 0.68 -2.03
C SER A 102 19.21 1.55 -0.95
N GLN A 103 18.56 2.65 -1.33
CA GLN A 103 17.87 3.53 -0.36
C GLN A 103 16.61 2.88 0.20
N VAL A 104 15.90 2.12 -0.65
CA VAL A 104 14.70 1.39 -0.24
C VAL A 104 15.07 0.26 0.70
N THR A 105 16.10 -0.52 0.40
CA THR A 105 16.55 -1.63 1.26
C THR A 105 17.08 -1.10 2.60
N GLU A 106 17.83 -0.01 2.60
CA GLU A 106 18.30 0.62 3.84
C GLU A 106 17.12 1.13 4.68
N LEU A 107 16.14 1.80 4.07
CA LEU A 107 14.95 2.28 4.77
C LEU A 107 14.17 1.12 5.40
N VAL A 108 13.94 0.04 4.66
CA VAL A 108 13.24 -1.15 5.17
C VAL A 108 14.04 -1.82 6.28
N ALA A 109 15.36 -1.95 6.14
CA ALA A 109 16.22 -2.53 7.17
C ALA A 109 16.17 -1.74 8.48
N ARG A 110 16.22 -0.40 8.41
CA ARG A 110 16.15 0.47 9.59
C ARG A 110 14.81 0.37 10.34
N ASN A 111 13.71 0.18 9.61
CA ASN A 111 12.37 0.08 10.21
C ASN A 111 11.92 -1.38 10.46
N SER A 112 12.82 -2.36 10.29
CA SER A 112 12.47 -3.79 10.41
C SER A 112 12.09 -4.21 11.82
N TYR A 113 12.44 -3.42 12.84
CA TYR A 113 12.11 -3.66 14.24
C TYR A 113 10.86 -2.91 14.71
N ASP A 114 10.38 -1.94 13.94
CA ASP A 114 9.21 -1.10 14.25
C ASP A 114 7.89 -1.75 13.82
N THR A 115 7.93 -3.02 13.40
CA THR A 115 6.79 -3.78 12.89
C THR A 115 6.27 -4.84 13.88
N ARG A 116 6.80 -4.90 15.10
CA ARG A 116 6.43 -5.90 16.12
C ARG A 116 5.08 -5.61 16.77
#